data_AF-A0A239P908-F1
#
_entry.id   AF-A0A239P908-F1
#
_cell.length_a   1.000
_cell.length_b   1.000
_cell.length_c   1.000
_cell.angle_alpha   90.00
_cell.angle_beta   90.00
_cell.angle_gamma   90.00
#
_symmetry.space_group_name_H-M   'P 1'
#
loop_
_entity.id
_entity.type
_entity.pdbx_description
1 polymer ?
#
loop_
_entity_poly.entity_id
_entity_poly.type
_entity_poly.pdbx_seq_one_letter_code
_entity_poly.pdbx_strand_id
1 'polypeptide(L)' 'MAKNRWDDEQIEILKGLIARKVSLARAAVIMKRPQSSVQIQARQLGAPFPGVRATKARLKAQIDEAEKKALR' A
#
# COMPACT_ATOMS: atom_id res chain seq x y z
N MET A 1 -22.95 -1.15 18.28
CA MET A 1 -22.20 -1.93 17.27
C MET A 1 -20.98 -1.14 16.83
N ALA A 2 -19.77 -1.63 17.10
CA ALA A 2 -18.54 -0.91 16.82
C ALA A 2 -18.18 -1.00 15.32
N LYS A 3 -18.78 -0.11 14.52
CA LYS A 3 -18.59 0.02 13.05
C LYS A 3 -17.13 0.27 12.62
N ASN A 4 -16.20 0.40 13.57
CA ASN A 4 -14.79 0.75 13.35
C ASN A 4 -13.79 -0.38 13.71
N ARG A 5 -14.22 -1.49 14.30
CA ARG A 5 -13.29 -2.57 14.67
C ARG A 5 -12.75 -3.25 13.41
N TRP A 6 -11.46 -3.56 13.40
CA TRP A 6 -10.85 -4.42 12.40
C TRP A 6 -11.14 -5.87 12.78
N ASP A 7 -11.71 -6.63 11.86
CA ASP A 7 -11.87 -8.07 12.01
C ASP A 7 -10.64 -8.80 11.45
N ASP A 8 -10.53 -10.09 11.79
CA ASP A 8 -9.39 -10.91 11.38
C ASP A 8 -9.32 -11.08 9.85
N GLU A 9 -10.48 -11.12 9.18
CA GLU A 9 -10.57 -11.20 7.72
C GLU A 9 -9.98 -9.95 7.04
N GLN A 10 -10.33 -8.75 7.54
CA GLN A 10 -9.79 -7.48 7.07
C GLN A 10 -8.29 -7.36 7.33
N ILE A 11 -7.81 -7.93 8.44
CA ILE A 11 -6.37 -7.97 8.73
C ILE A 11 -5.65 -8.84 7.70
N GLU A 12 -6.20 -10.00 7.36
CA GLU A 12 -5.61 -10.89 6.33
C GLU A 12 -5.65 -10.25 4.94
N ILE A 13 -6.76 -9.60 4.56
CA ILE A 13 -6.84 -8.84 3.30
C ILE A 13 -5.78 -7.73 3.29
N LEU A 14 -5.63 -6.97 4.38
CA LEU A 14 -4.64 -5.90 4.50
C LEU A 14 -3.21 -6.43 4.34
N LYS A 15 -2.87 -7.53 5.02
CA LYS A 15 -1.56 -8.19 4.86
C LYS A 15 -1.32 -8.59 3.41
N GLY A 16 -2.32 -9.18 2.75
CA GLY A 16 -2.25 -9.56 1.34
C GLY A 16 -1.99 -8.36 0.42
N LEU A 17 -2.64 -7.21 0.68
CA LEU A 17 -2.42 -5.98 -0.09
C LEU A 17 -1.02 -5.41 0.09
N ILE A 18 -0.49 -5.45 1.32
CA ILE A 18 0.87 -5.01 1.63
C ILE A 18 1.90 -5.93 0.97
N ALA A 19 1.71 -7.25 1.06
CA ALA A 19 2.58 -8.24 0.41
C ALA A 19 2.62 -8.06 -1.12
N ARG A 20 1.47 -7.73 -1.73
CA ARG A 20 1.35 -7.38 -3.16
C ARG A 20 1.94 -6.00 -3.51
N LYS A 21 2.50 -5.27 -2.54
CA LYS A 21 3.05 -3.91 -2.67
C LYS A 21 2.06 -2.92 -3.31
N VAL A 22 0.78 -3.08 -2.99
CA VAL A 22 -0.30 -2.17 -3.44
C VAL A 22 -0.11 -0.80 -2.79
N SER A 23 -0.46 0.28 -3.49
CA SER A 23 -0.39 1.63 -2.91
C SER A 23 -1.44 1.82 -1.81
N LEU A 24 -1.15 2.68 -0.82
CA LEU A 24 -2.09 3.01 0.25
C LEU A 24 -3.46 3.46 -0.28
N ALA A 25 -3.46 4.27 -1.35
CA ALA A 25 -4.68 4.76 -1.97
C ALA A 25 -5.55 3.62 -2.52
N ARG A 26 -4.93 2.66 -3.21
CA ARG A 26 -5.65 1.52 -3.78
C ARG A 26 -6.11 0.54 -2.71
N ALA A 27 -5.30 0.34 -1.65
CA ALA A 27 -5.71 -0.44 -0.50
C ALA A 27 -6.94 0.18 0.21
N ALA A 28 -6.97 1.50 0.39
CA ALA A 28 -8.11 2.20 0.99
C ALA A 28 -9.41 2.01 0.20
N VAL A 29 -9.34 2.05 -1.13
CA VAL A 29 -10.50 1.78 -2.00
C VAL A 29 -11.00 0.34 -1.85
N ILE A 30 -10.08 -0.64 -1.87
CA ILE A 30 -10.43 -2.07 -1.74
C ILE A 30 -11.06 -2.34 -0.37
N MET A 31 -10.46 -1.80 0.69
CA MET A 31 -10.93 -1.98 2.08
C MET A 31 -12.17 -1.14 2.41
N LYS A 32 -12.59 -0.23 1.53
CA LYS A 32 -13.67 0.75 1.77
C LYS A 32 -13.48 1.52 3.08
N ARG A 33 -12.23 1.86 3.41
CA ARG A 33 -11.83 2.54 4.66
C ARG A 33 -10.97 3.77 4.37
N PRO A 34 -10.96 4.79 5.25
CA PRO A 34 -10.09 5.95 5.10
C PRO A 34 -8.60 5.55 5.05
N GLN A 35 -7.82 6.25 4.21
CA GLN A 35 -6.38 6.00 4.08
C GLN A 35 -5.64 6.09 5.42
N SER A 36 -6.02 7.03 6.28
CA SER A 36 -5.44 7.18 7.63
C SER A 36 -5.63 5.94 8.48
N SER A 37 -6.83 5.35 8.49
CA SER A 37 -7.15 4.13 9.24
C SER A 37 -6.34 2.93 8.72
N VAL A 38 -6.26 2.77 7.39
CA VAL A 38 -5.47 1.71 6.75
C VAL A 38 -3.98 1.87 7.05
N GLN A 39 -3.46 3.09 7.04
CA GLN A 39 -2.06 3.36 7.36
C GLN A 39 -1.73 3.09 8.82
N ILE A 40 -2.61 3.48 9.75
CA ILE A 40 -2.45 3.19 11.19
C ILE A 40 -2.42 1.67 11.41
N GLN A 41 -3.38 0.95 10.83
CA GLN A 41 -3.43 -0.51 10.97
C GLN A 41 -2.18 -1.18 10.39
N ALA A 42 -1.75 -0.77 9.19
CA ALA A 42 -0.55 -1.30 8.56
C ALA A 42 0.71 -1.06 9.41
N ARG A 43 0.82 0.10 10.08
CA ARG A 43 1.90 0.39 11.04
C ARG A 43 1.82 -0.49 12.28
N GLN A 44 0.63 -0.70 12.83
CA GLN A 44 0.41 -1.59 13.99
C GLN A 44 0.77 -3.04 13.68
N LEU A 45 0.57 -3.48 12.44
CA LEU A 45 0.97 -4.81 11.94
C LEU A 45 2.47 -4.91 11.61
N GLY A 46 3.25 -3.84 11.81
CA GLY A 46 4.69 -3.80 11.51
C GLY A 46 5.03 -3.72 10.01
N ALA A 47 4.03 -3.54 9.15
CA ALA A 47 4.19 -3.58 7.70
C ALA A 47 3.61 -2.31 7.05
N PRO A 48 4.24 -1.13 7.23
CA PRO A 48 3.71 0.12 6.72
C PRO A 48 3.72 0.17 5.19
N PHE A 49 2.72 0.82 4.60
CA PHE A 49 2.76 1.17 3.19
C PHE A 49 3.96 2.08 2.87
N PRO A 50 4.59 1.91 1.70
CA PRO A 50 5.68 2.77 1.29
C PRO A 50 5.20 4.22 1.21
N GLY A 51 5.98 5.13 1.80
CA GLY A 51 5.67 6.56 1.76
C GLY A 51 5.67 7.12 0.34
N VAL A 52 5.05 8.29 0.15
CA VAL A 52 4.93 8.94 -1.17
C VAL A 52 6.32 9.16 -1.81
N ARG A 53 7.32 9.60 -1.04
CA ARG A 53 8.69 9.82 -1.52
C ARG A 53 9.34 8.52 -2.00
N ALA A 54 9.26 7.45 -1.21
CA ALA A 54 9.80 6.14 -1.57
C ALA A 54 9.11 5.58 -2.82
N THR A 55 7.79 5.77 -2.93
CA THR A 55 7.01 5.35 -4.10
C THR A 55 7.42 6.10 -5.36
N LYS A 56 7.61 7.43 -5.28
CA LYS A 56 8.09 8.25 -6.40
C LYS A 56 9.50 7.86 -6.85
N ALA A 57 10.42 7.66 -5.90
CA ALA A 57 11.78 7.23 -6.20
C ALA A 57 11.81 5.89 -6.95
N ARG A 58 10.98 4.93 -6.50
CA ARG A 58 10.83 3.63 -7.18
C ARG A 58 10.26 3.77 -8.59
N LEU A 59 9.19 4.56 -8.78
CA LEU A 59 8.61 4.77 -10.10
C LEU A 59 9.59 5.43 -11.07
N LYS A 60 10.34 6.44 -10.59
CA LYS A 60 11.38 7.08 -11.39
C LYS A 60 12.45 6.08 -11.83
N ALA A 61 12.94 5.24 -10.91
CA ALA A 61 13.92 4.22 -11.25
C ALA A 61 13.40 3.22 -12.31
N GLN A 62 12.12 2.83 -12.23
CA GLN A 62 11.50 1.94 -13.23
C GLN A 62 11.37 2.60 -14.61
N ILE A 63 11.06 3.89 -14.65
CA ILE A 63 10.99 4.67 -15.90
C ILE A 63 12.40 4.81 -16.50
N ASP A 64 13.37 5.23 -15.69
CA ASP A 64 14.78 5.39 -16.12
C ASP A 64 15.34 4.04 -16.66
N GLU A 65 14.96 2.90 -16.06
CA GLU A 65 15.34 1.56 -16.53
C GLU A 65 14.63 1.17 -17.84
N ALA A 66 13.34 1.47 -17.96
CA ALA A 66 12.57 1.24 -19.18
C ALA A 66 13.10 2.07 -20.36
N GLU A 67 13.44 3.34 -20.13
CA GLU A 67 14.04 4.23 -21.13
C GLU A 67 15.41 3.71 -21.60
N LYS A 68 16.28 3.29 -20.68
CA LYS A 68 17.58 2.67 -21.04
C LYS A 68 17.44 1.40 -21.86
N LYS A 69 16.41 0.59 -21.58
CA LYS A 69 16.13 -0.64 -22.31
C LYS A 69 15.53 -0.36 -23.69
N ALA A 70 14.77 0.71 -23.86
CA ALA A 70 14.20 1.13 -25.15
C ALA A 70 15.24 1.77 -26.10
N LEU A 71 16.34 2.30 -25.56
CA LEU A 71 17.43 2.92 -26.32
C LEU A 71 18.56 1.93 -26.72
N ARG A 72 18.51 0.69 -26.21
CA ARG A 72 19.43 -0.40 -26.56
C ARG A 72 18.83 -1.30 -27.63
#